data_AF-A0A445A115-F1
#
_entry.id   AF-A0A445A115-F1
#
_cell.length_a   1.000
_cell.length_b   1.000
_cell.length_c   1.000
_cell.angle_alpha   90.00
_cell.angle_beta   90.00
_cell.angle_gamma   90.00
#
_symmetry.space_group_name_H-M   'P 1'
#
loop_
_entity.id
_entity.type
_entity.pdbx_description
1 polymer ?
#
loop_
_entity_poly.entity_id
_entity_poly.type
_entity_poly.pdbx_seq_one_letter_code
_entity_poly.pdbx_strand_id
1 'polypeptide(L)'
;MGEIRKVYKTRFRPLGNPTTWPVHQRPRLVPNPNLKRVAKGRPKKTRFLNEMDIRDLRGPRRCRLCGGEGHSRSRCPRRGETSASGSAPNS
;
A
#
# COMPACT_ATOMS: atom_id res chain seq x y z
N MET A 1 9.48 -8.97 28.63
CA MET A 1 9.17 -9.85 27.49
C MET A 1 7.66 -9.86 27.32
N GLY A 2 7.15 -9.35 26.19
CA GLY A 2 5.73 -9.06 26.01
C GLY A 2 4.87 -10.32 25.90
N GLU A 3 3.74 -10.32 26.59
CA GLU A 3 2.74 -11.37 26.55
C GLU A 3 2.26 -11.63 25.12
N ILE A 4 2.48 -12.84 24.61
CA ILE A 4 2.01 -13.23 23.28
C ILE A 4 0.49 -13.26 23.31
N ARG A 5 -0.16 -12.35 22.56
CA ARG A 5 -1.62 -12.26 22.47
C ARG A 5 -2.20 -13.62 22.06
N LYS A 6 -3.27 -14.05 22.75
CA LYS A 6 -3.95 -15.35 22.55
C LYS A 6 -4.27 -15.69 21.08
N VAL A 7 -4.43 -14.68 20.22
CA VAL A 7 -4.63 -14.82 18.77
C VAL A 7 -3.50 -15.59 18.07
N TYR A 8 -2.27 -15.46 18.55
CA TYR A 8 -1.10 -16.16 17.99
C TYR A 8 -0.87 -17.55 18.60
N LYS A 9 -1.77 -18.00 19.50
CA LYS A 9 -1.67 -19.33 20.12
C LYS A 9 -1.96 -20.45 19.11
N THR A 10 -2.76 -20.15 18.08
CA THR A 10 -3.16 -21.13 17.08
C THR A 10 -1.97 -21.46 16.17
N ARG A 11 -1.46 -22.69 16.29
CA ARG A 11 -0.39 -23.18 15.43
C ARG A 11 -1.01 -23.73 14.15
N PHE A 12 -0.59 -23.21 13.01
CA PHE A 12 -0.85 -23.86 11.73
C PHE A 12 -0.16 -25.21 11.72
N ARG A 13 -0.86 -26.25 11.26
CA ARG A 13 -0.20 -27.51 10.97
C ARG A 13 0.67 -27.31 9.73
N PRO A 14 1.95 -27.71 9.77
CA PRO A 14 2.78 -27.67 8.57
C PRO A 14 2.11 -28.51 7.49
N LEU A 15 2.14 -28.00 6.25
CA LEU A 15 1.67 -28.76 5.09
C LEU A 15 2.50 -30.04 4.96
N GLY A 16 1.83 -31.17 4.77
CA GLY A 16 2.49 -32.45 4.56
C GLY A 16 3.28 -32.50 3.26
N ASN A 17 4.10 -33.54 3.09
CA ASN A 17 4.91 -33.76 1.89
C ASN A 17 4.03 -33.66 0.61
N PRO A 18 4.40 -32.84 -0.40
CA PRO A 18 3.67 -32.76 -1.66
C PRO A 18 3.42 -34.10 -2.34
N THR A 19 4.27 -35.11 -2.13
CA THR A 19 4.10 -36.45 -2.69
C THR A 19 2.96 -37.25 -2.05
N THR A 20 2.49 -36.87 -0.87
CA THR A 20 1.34 -37.52 -0.20
C THR A 20 0.03 -36.79 -0.43
N TRP A 21 0.03 -35.73 -1.24
CA TRP A 21 -1.19 -34.99 -1.53
C TRP A 21 -2.12 -35.83 -2.42
N PRO A 22 -3.42 -35.87 -2.13
CA PRO A 22 -4.37 -36.58 -2.99
C PRO A 22 -4.35 -35.98 -4.39
N VAL A 23 -4.55 -36.82 -5.41
CA VAL A 23 -4.68 -36.37 -6.80
C VAL A 23 -5.83 -35.37 -6.87
N HIS A 24 -5.56 -34.20 -7.43
CA HIS A 24 -6.57 -33.16 -7.59
C HIS A 24 -7.64 -33.61 -8.59
N GLN A 25 -8.79 -34.07 -8.08
CA GLN A 25 -9.92 -34.55 -8.88
C GLN A 25 -10.81 -33.43 -9.44
N ARG A 26 -10.57 -32.15 -9.10
CA ARG A 26 -11.45 -31.07 -9.56
C ARG A 26 -11.20 -30.79 -11.05
N PRO A 27 -12.23 -30.32 -11.78
CA PRO A 27 -12.07 -29.88 -13.16
C PRO A 27 -10.92 -28.88 -13.28
N ARG A 28 -10.15 -28.99 -14.37
CA ARG A 28 -9.18 -27.94 -14.71
C ARG A 28 -9.95 -26.65 -14.98
N LEU A 29 -9.78 -25.67 -14.09
CA LEU A 29 -10.32 -24.33 -14.29
C LEU A 29 -9.53 -23.66 -15.42
N VAL A 30 -10.05 -23.72 -16.64
CA VAL A 30 -9.50 -23.01 -17.79
C VAL A 30 -10.15 -21.62 -17.84
N PRO A 31 -9.37 -20.52 -17.76
CA PRO A 31 -9.92 -19.17 -17.92
C PRO A 31 -10.53 -19.02 -19.32
N ASN A 32 -11.72 -18.42 -19.41
CA ASN A 32 -12.34 -18.12 -20.70
C ASN A 32 -11.46 -17.12 -21.48
N PRO A 33 -10.91 -17.49 -22.66
CA PRO A 33 -10.06 -16.60 -23.46
C PRO A 33 -10.76 -15.31 -23.86
N ASN A 34 -12.09 -15.32 -24.05
CA ASN A 34 -12.87 -14.15 -24.45
C ASN A 34 -13.03 -13.12 -23.32
N LEU A 35 -12.91 -13.57 -22.06
CA LEU A 35 -12.92 -12.69 -20.88
C LEU A 35 -11.50 -12.25 -20.48
N LYS A 36 -10.48 -12.69 -21.22
CA LYS A 36 -9.10 -12.30 -20.98
C LYS A 36 -8.96 -10.81 -21.29
N ARG A 37 -8.52 -10.05 -20.30
CA ARG A 37 -8.18 -8.63 -20.50
C ARG A 37 -7.00 -8.53 -21.47
N VAL A 38 -7.21 -7.86 -22.60
CA VAL A 38 -6.19 -7.61 -23.63
C VAL A 38 -5.23 -6.49 -23.20
N ALA A 39 -5.75 -5.45 -22.54
CA ALA A 39 -4.94 -4.33 -22.09
C ALA A 39 -4.09 -4.70 -20.84
N LYS A 40 -2.79 -4.38 -20.90
CA LYS A 40 -1.89 -4.49 -19.76
C LYS A 40 -2.23 -3.43 -18.71
N GLY A 41 -2.25 -3.82 -17.44
CA GLY A 41 -2.41 -2.91 -16.30
C GLY A 41 -3.78 -2.97 -15.62
N ARG A 42 -3.95 -2.08 -14.64
CA ARG A 42 -5.16 -1.96 -13.84
C ARG A 42 -6.24 -1.27 -14.68
N PRO A 43 -7.51 -1.75 -14.68
CA PRO A 43 -8.61 -1.00 -15.26
C PRO A 43 -8.61 0.41 -14.68
N LYS A 44 -8.79 1.42 -15.53
CA LYS A 44 -9.08 2.76 -15.04
C LYS A 44 -10.39 2.68 -14.26
N LYS A 45 -10.29 2.62 -12.94
CA LYS A 45 -11.42 2.93 -12.07
C LYS A 45 -11.60 4.44 -12.14
N THR A 46 -12.67 4.90 -12.78
CA THR A 46 -13.21 6.23 -12.50
C THR A 46 -13.75 6.16 -11.08
N ARG A 47 -12.97 6.63 -10.12
CA ARG A 47 -13.48 6.73 -8.75
C ARG A 47 -14.55 7.82 -8.76
N PHE A 48 -15.79 7.46 -8.42
CA PHE A 48 -16.82 8.46 -8.17
C PHE A 48 -16.36 9.31 -6.98
N LEU A 49 -16.23 10.61 -7.19
CA LEU A 49 -15.93 11.54 -6.11
C LEU A 49 -17.18 11.65 -5.24
N ASN A 50 -17.03 11.45 -3.94
CA ASN A 50 -18.09 11.71 -2.98
C ASN A 50 -17.81 13.01 -2.21
N GLU A 51 -18.71 13.40 -1.31
CA GLU A 51 -18.60 14.62 -0.51
C GLU A 51 -17.31 14.70 0.33
N MET A 52 -16.79 13.55 0.80
CA MET A 52 -15.51 13.52 1.55
C MET A 52 -14.27 13.79 0.69
N ASP A 53 -14.41 13.65 -0.63
CA ASP A 53 -13.37 13.96 -1.62
C ASP A 53 -13.44 15.41 -2.11
N ILE A 54 -14.57 16.09 -1.89
CA ILE A 54 -14.72 17.53 -2.17
C ILE A 54 -13.80 18.28 -1.22
N ARG A 55 -12.84 19.00 -1.80
CA ARG A 55 -11.75 19.64 -1.06
C ARG A 55 -12.13 20.95 -0.41
N ASP A 56 -13.30 21.48 -0.73
CA ASP A 56 -13.77 22.78 -0.24
C ASP A 56 -14.04 22.76 1.27
N LEU A 57 -14.28 21.58 1.85
CA LEU A 57 -14.39 21.37 3.29
C LEU A 57 -13.03 21.22 4.00
N ARG A 58 -11.94 21.01 3.25
CA ARG A 58 -10.60 20.88 3.83
C ARG A 58 -9.97 22.27 3.86
N GLY A 59 -9.45 22.67 5.02
CA GLY A 59 -8.70 23.91 5.16
C GLY A 59 -7.53 24.01 4.15
N PRO A 60 -6.92 25.21 4.02
CA PRO A 60 -5.91 25.48 3.02
C PRO A 60 -4.80 24.42 2.99
N ARG A 61 -4.34 24.05 1.80
CA ARG A 61 -3.23 23.09 1.69
C ARG A 61 -1.96 23.70 2.26
N ARG A 62 -1.48 23.07 3.34
CA ARG A 62 -0.20 23.39 3.98
C ARG A 62 0.95 22.64 3.33
N CYS A 63 2.09 23.31 3.25
CA CYS A 63 3.33 22.73 2.82
C CYS A 63 3.75 21.59 3.76
N ARG A 64 3.99 20.40 3.22
CA ARG A 64 4.40 19.24 4.03
C ARG A 64 5.80 19.35 4.64
N LEU A 65 6.60 20.34 4.25
CA LEU A 65 7.95 20.55 4.80
C LEU A 65 7.95 21.58 5.92
N CYS A 66 7.39 22.77 5.69
CA CYS A 66 7.44 23.87 6.64
C CYS A 66 6.09 24.23 7.28
N GLY A 67 4.99 23.58 6.87
CA GLY A 67 3.65 23.86 7.38
C GLY A 67 3.00 25.14 6.84
N GLY A 68 3.74 25.98 6.11
CA GLY A 68 3.22 27.23 5.54
C GLY A 68 2.17 27.03 4.45
N GLU A 69 1.23 27.95 4.34
CA GLU A 69 0.20 27.96 3.30
C GLU A 69 0.73 28.61 2.01
N GLY A 70 -0.03 28.52 0.91
CA GLY A 70 0.30 29.17 -0.36
C GLY A 70 1.34 28.46 -1.23
N HIS A 71 1.97 27.38 -0.78
CA HIS A 71 2.92 26.62 -1.58
C HIS A 71 2.94 25.12 -1.26
N SER A 72 3.33 24.32 -2.25
CA SER A 72 3.53 22.89 -2.09
C SER A 72 4.98 22.58 -1.70
N ARG A 73 5.24 21.35 -1.25
CA ARG A 73 6.59 20.86 -0.90
C ARG A 73 7.65 21.16 -1.98
N SER A 74 7.30 21.10 -3.26
CA SER A 74 8.26 21.32 -4.35
C SER A 74 8.72 22.78 -4.47
N ARG A 75 7.90 23.72 -3.99
CA ARG A 75 8.18 25.17 -3.99
C ARG A 75 8.50 25.69 -2.59
N CYS A 76 8.82 24.81 -1.64
CA CYS A 76 9.15 25.19 -0.27
C CYS A 76 10.51 25.91 -0.23
N PRO A 77 10.61 27.11 0.36
CA PRO A 77 11.89 27.78 0.57
C PRO A 77 12.90 26.93 1.36
N ARG A 78 12.42 26.12 2.31
CA ARG A 78 13.25 25.21 3.14
C ARG A 78 13.65 23.90 2.44
N ARG A 79 13.41 23.76 1.12
CA ARG A 79 13.70 22.52 0.38
C ARG A 79 15.20 22.16 0.38
N GLY A 80 16.09 23.15 0.47
CA GLY A 80 17.55 22.94 0.47
C GLY A 80 18.14 22.49 1.81
N GLU A 81 17.44 22.76 2.93
CA GLU A 81 17.96 22.52 4.28
C GLU A 81 17.97 21.03 4.66
N THR A 82 17.07 20.22 4.08
CA THR A 82 16.90 18.80 4.45
C THR A 82 17.84 17.84 3.71
N SER A 83 18.69 18.33 2.82
CA SER A 83 19.61 17.47 2.05
C SER A 83 20.96 17.23 2.72
N ALA A 84 21.21 17.80 3.91
CA ALA A 84 22.53 17.78 4.56
C ALA A 84 22.50 17.40 6.06
N SER A 85 21.57 16.54 6.49
CA SER A 85 21.62 15.96 7.85
C SER A 85 21.70 14.44 7.78
N GLY A 86 22.85 13.96 7.32
CA GLY A 86 23.22 12.54 7.27
C GLY A 86 24.69 12.36 7.63
N SER A 87 25.12 12.90 8.77
CA SER A 87 26.41 12.59 9.39
C SER A 87 26.29 12.82 10.89
N ALA A 88 25.90 11.78 11.61
CA ALA A 88 26.12 11.71 13.05
C ALA A 88 27.52 11.10 13.27
N PRO A 89 28.45 11.76 14.00
CA PRO A 89 29.64 11.09 14.48
C PRO A 89 29.23 10.17 15.64
N ASN A 90 29.65 8.91 15.54
CA ASN A 90 29.48 7.93 16.60
C ASN A 90 30.38 8.33 17.79
N SER A 91 29.85 8.32 19.01
CA SER A 91 30.61 8.33 20.25
C SER A 91 30.18 7.14 21.08
#